data_AF-A0AAW0C2Q8-F1
#
_entry.id   AF-A0AAW0C2Q8-F1
#
_cell.length_a   1.000
_cell.length_b   1.000
_cell.length_c   1.000
_cell.angle_alpha   90.00
_cell.angle_beta   90.00
_cell.angle_gamma   90.00
#
_symmetry.space_group_name_H-M   'P 1'
#
loop_
_entity.id
_entity.type
_entity.pdbx_description
1 polymer ?
#
loop_
_entity_poly.entity_id
_entity_poly.type
_entity_poly.pdbx_seq_one_letter_code
_entity_poly.pdbx_strand_id
1 'polypeptide(L)'
;MTEPPQDNHTYANEQEFDFLKTQTGIQDDQALTAHVAAVQKKALEVYNYPCIERYGFIKLKIDKFPPAYEHVLRLGSTIPGAMLLDVGCCFGNDLRKIASDGFPVRNLIGSDLRQGFWDLGHELFRTTPETFPAAFAAGDVLDPAFLSLSSDPVPPVDLGSLTSLNALRGQLSAIHSASVFHLFDEGVQLELARKLAGLLVRRPGSIIFGCHGAHPTKGPVLGVNGRQMFCHSPESWRNMWDGEVFPRGSVEVSSHIVNAGKILNDTTDFYMLFWAVKLL
;
A
#
# COMPACT_ATOMS: atom_id res chain seq x y z
N MET A 1 12.39 -22.20 21.93
CA MET A 1 12.76 -20.78 22.01
C MET A 1 14.12 -20.64 21.37
N THR A 2 14.15 -20.33 20.09
CA THR A 2 15.38 -19.99 19.37
C THR A 2 15.69 -18.53 19.66
N GLU A 3 16.91 -18.25 20.11
CA GLU A 3 17.41 -16.88 20.28
C GLU A 3 17.25 -16.09 18.97
N PRO A 4 16.95 -14.78 19.04
CA PRO A 4 16.87 -13.96 17.84
C PRO A 4 18.25 -13.85 17.19
N PRO A 5 18.35 -13.85 15.84
CA PRO A 5 19.63 -13.69 15.16
C PRO A 5 20.30 -12.36 15.55
N GLN A 6 21.59 -12.40 15.88
CA GLN A 6 22.43 -11.26 16.26
C GLN A 6 22.84 -10.36 15.09
N ASP A 7 22.13 -10.40 13.96
CA ASP A 7 22.47 -9.64 12.77
C ASP A 7 21.43 -8.53 12.54
N ASN A 8 21.78 -7.32 13.00
CA ASN A 8 20.91 -6.13 13.07
C ASN A 8 20.34 -5.67 11.71
N HIS A 9 20.76 -6.26 10.58
CA HIS A 9 20.35 -5.91 9.21
C HIS A 9 19.48 -6.96 8.50
N THR A 10 19.02 -8.01 9.19
CA THR A 10 18.35 -9.15 8.53
C THR A 10 16.94 -8.87 8.01
N TYR A 11 16.31 -7.75 8.40
CA TYR A 11 14.92 -7.45 8.03
C TYR A 11 14.69 -6.00 7.56
N ALA A 12 15.66 -5.09 7.68
CA ALA A 12 15.62 -3.71 7.18
C ALA A 12 16.89 -3.43 6.36
N ASN A 13 16.79 -2.78 5.21
CA ASN A 13 17.98 -2.22 4.57
C ASN A 13 18.40 -0.91 5.27
N GLU A 14 19.60 -0.41 4.97
CA GLU A 14 20.15 0.82 5.58
C GLU A 14 19.20 2.01 5.45
N GLN A 15 18.60 2.21 4.27
CA GLN A 15 17.64 3.29 4.01
C GLN A 15 16.39 3.19 4.91
N GLU A 16 15.83 1.99 5.10
CA GLU A 16 14.68 1.74 5.96
C GLU A 16 15.02 1.97 7.44
N PHE A 17 16.22 1.58 7.84
CA PHE A 17 16.70 1.76 9.20
C PHE A 17 16.95 3.24 9.52
N ASP A 18 17.60 3.97 8.62
CA ASP A 18 17.83 5.42 8.75
C ASP A 18 16.52 6.21 8.76
N PHE A 19 15.55 5.79 7.95
CA PHE A 19 14.21 6.34 7.98
C PHE A 19 13.56 6.13 9.36
N LEU A 20 13.61 4.91 9.90
CA LEU A 20 13.09 4.62 11.24
C LEU A 20 13.80 5.42 12.33
N LYS A 21 15.15 5.53 12.32
CA LYS A 21 15.89 6.39 13.27
C LYS A 21 15.41 7.83 13.22
N THR A 22 15.26 8.37 12.01
CA THR A 22 14.81 9.74 11.78
C THR A 22 13.39 9.95 12.31
N GLN A 23 12.47 9.03 12.00
CA GLN A 23 11.06 9.17 12.38
C GLN A 23 10.81 8.89 13.87
N THR A 24 11.55 7.97 14.49
CA THR A 24 11.37 7.60 15.90
C THR A 24 12.20 8.43 16.87
N GLY A 25 13.32 8.99 16.40
CA GLY A 25 14.34 9.61 17.25
C GLY A 25 15.24 8.60 17.99
N ILE A 26 15.08 7.30 17.76
CA ILE A 26 15.90 6.26 18.41
C ILE A 26 17.18 6.05 17.58
N GLN A 27 18.31 6.59 18.03
CA GLN A 27 19.58 6.52 17.28
C GLN A 27 20.36 5.22 17.51
N ASP A 28 20.16 4.59 18.66
CA ASP A 28 20.83 3.33 19.02
C ASP A 28 20.18 2.15 18.30
N ASP A 29 20.99 1.40 17.55
CA ASP A 29 20.52 0.31 16.68
C ASP A 29 19.86 -0.82 17.47
N GLN A 30 20.38 -1.14 18.65
CA GLN A 30 19.87 -2.20 19.50
C GLN A 30 18.52 -1.80 20.11
N ALA A 31 18.41 -0.56 20.58
CA ALA A 31 17.16 0.00 21.09
C ALA A 31 16.09 0.10 19.99
N LEU A 32 16.46 0.49 18.76
CA LEU A 32 15.53 0.54 17.64
C LEU A 32 15.06 -0.85 17.25
N THR A 33 15.97 -1.83 17.16
CA THR A 33 15.63 -3.24 16.92
C THR A 33 14.68 -3.79 17.98
N ALA A 34 14.96 -3.53 19.26
CA ALA A 34 14.10 -3.96 20.36
C ALA A 34 12.71 -3.31 20.31
N HIS A 35 12.64 -2.03 19.95
CA HIS A 35 11.39 -1.30 19.76
C HIS A 35 10.54 -1.89 18.62
N VAL A 36 11.15 -2.12 17.46
CA VAL A 36 10.45 -2.73 16.30
C VAL A 36 9.96 -4.15 16.64
N ALA A 37 10.76 -4.96 17.31
CA ALA A 37 10.36 -6.31 17.74
C ALA A 37 9.23 -6.30 18.78
N ALA A 38 9.24 -5.36 19.72
CA ALA A 38 8.16 -5.20 20.70
C ALA A 38 6.82 -4.85 20.03
N VAL A 39 6.87 -3.93 19.06
CA VAL A 39 5.70 -3.55 18.25
C VAL A 39 5.22 -4.72 17.38
N GLN A 40 6.14 -5.46 16.75
CA GLN A 40 5.80 -6.66 15.97
C GLN A 40 5.04 -7.68 16.82
N LYS A 41 5.48 -7.94 18.05
CA LYS A 41 4.81 -8.88 18.95
C LYS A 41 3.35 -8.50 19.18
N LYS A 42 3.07 -7.21 19.44
CA LYS A 42 1.70 -6.69 19.57
C LYS A 42 0.91 -6.82 18.25
N ALA A 43 1.56 -6.59 17.12
CA ALA A 43 0.95 -6.71 15.80
C ALA A 43 0.46 -8.14 15.51
N LEU A 44 1.24 -9.15 15.91
CA LEU A 44 0.88 -10.56 15.78
C LEU A 44 -0.34 -10.94 16.63
N GLU A 45 -0.61 -10.20 17.72
CA GLU A 45 -1.82 -10.34 18.53
C GLU A 45 -3.05 -9.70 17.86
N VAL A 46 -2.88 -8.65 17.05
CA VAL A 46 -3.95 -8.06 16.23
C VAL A 46 -4.39 -9.03 15.14
N TYR A 47 -3.42 -9.54 14.36
CA TYR A 47 -3.63 -10.64 13.42
C TYR A 47 -2.30 -11.21 12.93
N ASN A 48 -2.20 -12.54 12.86
CA ASN A 48 -0.98 -13.19 12.39
C ASN A 48 -0.90 -13.24 10.85
N TYR A 49 -0.44 -12.16 10.23
CA TYR A 49 -0.05 -12.15 8.81
C TYR A 49 1.43 -12.53 8.64
N PRO A 50 1.79 -13.38 7.65
CA PRO A 50 3.19 -13.72 7.37
C PRO A 50 4.07 -12.51 7.05
N CYS A 51 3.49 -11.43 6.51
CA CYS A 51 4.22 -10.19 6.26
C CYS A 51 4.59 -9.47 7.57
N ILE A 52 3.81 -9.60 8.64
CA ILE A 52 4.14 -9.04 9.96
C ILE A 52 5.29 -9.82 10.60
N GLU A 53 5.25 -11.15 10.54
CA GLU A 53 6.34 -12.03 10.99
C GLU A 53 7.68 -11.68 10.30
N ARG A 54 7.61 -11.27 9.03
CA ARG A 54 8.78 -10.89 8.20
C ARG A 54 9.09 -9.38 8.21
N TYR A 55 8.52 -8.60 9.14
CA TYR A 55 8.73 -7.15 9.25
C TYR A 55 8.41 -6.37 7.96
N GLY A 56 7.43 -6.83 7.17
CA GLY A 56 7.00 -6.16 5.94
C GLY A 56 6.45 -4.74 6.17
N PHE A 57 6.07 -4.40 7.40
CA PHE A 57 5.53 -3.10 7.80
C PHE A 57 6.60 -2.00 7.99
N ILE A 58 7.88 -2.33 7.90
CA ILE A 58 8.96 -1.32 7.85
C ILE A 58 9.48 -1.08 6.42
N LYS A 59 9.00 -1.85 5.44
CA LYS A 59 9.42 -1.75 4.05
C LYS A 59 8.74 -0.58 3.35
N LEU A 60 9.54 0.36 2.85
CA LEU A 60 9.07 1.52 2.10
C LEU A 60 8.78 1.11 0.66
N LYS A 61 7.56 0.66 0.38
CA LYS A 61 7.15 0.15 -0.93
C LYS A 61 6.72 1.27 -1.87
N ILE A 62 6.24 2.39 -1.32
CA ILE A 62 5.74 3.52 -2.10
C ILE A 62 6.80 4.14 -3.00
N ASP A 63 8.07 4.12 -2.61
CA ASP A 63 9.18 4.67 -3.40
C ASP A 63 9.80 3.67 -4.40
N LYS A 64 9.31 2.42 -4.43
CA LYS A 64 9.88 1.35 -5.27
C LYS A 64 9.44 1.41 -6.73
N PHE A 65 8.63 2.39 -7.10
CA PHE A 65 8.39 2.72 -8.50
C PHE A 65 8.63 4.22 -8.78
N PRO A 66 9.91 4.63 -8.93
CA PRO A 66 10.29 6.04 -8.92
C PRO A 66 9.53 6.96 -9.90
N PRO A 67 9.26 6.56 -11.17
CA PRO A 67 8.52 7.43 -12.07
C PRO A 67 7.11 7.79 -11.59
N ALA A 68 6.43 6.84 -10.93
CA ALA A 68 5.11 7.07 -10.34
C ALA A 68 5.23 7.88 -9.05
N TYR A 69 6.19 7.54 -8.18
CA TYR A 69 6.42 8.21 -6.91
C TYR A 69 6.73 9.70 -7.08
N GLU A 70 7.67 10.03 -7.96
CA GLU A 70 8.01 11.43 -8.29
C GLU A 70 6.83 12.19 -8.88
N HIS A 71 5.99 11.52 -9.67
CA HIS A 71 4.77 12.12 -10.21
C HIS A 71 3.77 12.46 -9.09
N VAL A 72 3.58 11.57 -8.12
CA VAL A 72 2.68 11.82 -6.97
C VAL A 72 3.20 12.98 -6.10
N LEU A 73 4.51 13.07 -5.86
CA LEU A 73 5.09 14.24 -5.16
C LEU A 73 4.83 15.55 -5.93
N ARG A 74 4.94 15.53 -7.27
CA ARG A 74 4.56 16.68 -8.11
C ARG A 74 3.07 16.99 -7.99
N LEU A 75 2.18 16.00 -7.97
CA LEU A 75 0.74 16.24 -7.77
C LEU A 75 0.49 16.93 -6.42
N GLY A 76 1.09 16.44 -5.34
CA GLY A 76 0.92 17.02 -3.99
C GLY A 76 1.41 18.46 -3.85
N SER A 77 2.41 18.86 -4.65
CA SER A 77 3.00 20.20 -4.62
C SER A 77 2.39 21.18 -5.62
N THR A 78 1.86 20.70 -6.74
CA THR A 78 1.35 21.56 -7.84
C THR A 78 -0.16 21.65 -7.91
N ILE A 79 -0.88 20.70 -7.31
CA ILE A 79 -2.34 20.65 -7.34
C ILE A 79 -2.87 20.96 -5.94
N PRO A 80 -3.49 22.14 -5.73
CA PRO A 80 -4.13 22.49 -4.47
C PRO A 80 -5.16 21.43 -4.08
N GLY A 81 -5.04 20.90 -2.86
CA GLY A 81 -5.95 19.88 -2.33
C GLY A 81 -5.77 18.48 -2.92
N ALA A 82 -4.67 18.17 -3.62
CA ALA A 82 -4.39 16.81 -4.06
C ALA A 82 -4.33 15.86 -2.85
N MET A 83 -5.14 14.81 -2.90
CA MET A 83 -5.23 13.76 -1.89
C MET A 83 -4.61 12.46 -2.38
N LEU A 84 -3.97 11.74 -1.45
CA LEU A 84 -3.40 10.41 -1.66
C LEU A 84 -4.01 9.43 -0.65
N LEU A 85 -4.51 8.31 -1.13
CA LEU A 85 -4.93 7.16 -0.31
C LEU A 85 -3.89 6.06 -0.39
N ASP A 86 -3.52 5.45 0.74
CA ASP A 86 -2.81 4.18 0.81
C ASP A 86 -3.76 3.07 1.29
N VAL A 87 -4.04 2.09 0.41
CA VAL A 87 -4.96 0.98 0.68
C VAL A 87 -4.19 -0.26 1.12
N GLY A 88 -4.60 -0.85 2.24
CA GLY A 88 -3.80 -1.85 2.94
C GLY A 88 -2.57 -1.23 3.58
N CYS A 89 -2.72 -0.02 4.16
CA CYS A 89 -1.59 0.78 4.64
C CYS A 89 -0.88 0.17 5.85
N CYS A 90 -1.47 -0.81 6.53
CA CYS A 90 -0.93 -1.46 7.70
C CYS A 90 -0.52 -0.42 8.77
N PHE A 91 0.77 -0.17 8.98
CA PHE A 91 1.32 0.77 9.98
C PHE A 91 1.43 2.22 9.45
N GLY A 92 1.08 2.47 8.19
CA GLY A 92 1.19 3.78 7.55
C GLY A 92 2.62 4.22 7.28
N ASN A 93 3.59 3.30 7.19
CA ASN A 93 4.99 3.61 6.94
C ASN A 93 5.21 4.29 5.56
N ASP A 94 4.48 3.84 4.54
CA ASP A 94 4.50 4.43 3.20
C ASP A 94 3.93 5.87 3.19
N LEU A 95 2.85 6.12 3.94
CA LEU A 95 2.31 7.48 4.12
C LEU A 95 3.29 8.39 4.84
N ARG A 96 4.00 7.89 5.86
CA ARG A 96 5.04 8.67 6.56
C ARG A 96 6.22 8.99 5.65
N LYS A 97 6.60 8.06 4.78
CA LYS A 97 7.68 8.27 3.81
C LYS A 97 7.33 9.37 2.82
N ILE A 98 6.13 9.34 2.25
CA ILE A 98 5.75 10.38 1.29
C ILE A 98 5.49 11.73 1.98
N ALA A 99 5.03 11.72 3.23
CA ALA A 99 4.95 12.94 4.05
C ALA A 99 6.33 13.55 4.31
N SER A 100 7.34 12.73 4.67
CA SER A 100 8.71 13.21 4.89
C SER A 100 9.35 13.79 3.63
N ASP A 101 8.91 13.32 2.47
CA ASP A 101 9.37 13.80 1.17
C ASP A 101 8.58 15.02 0.65
N GLY A 102 7.64 15.54 1.44
CA GLY A 102 6.97 16.82 1.18
C GLY A 102 5.53 16.74 0.67
N PHE A 103 4.90 15.56 0.63
CA PHE A 103 3.45 15.50 0.35
C PHE A 103 2.66 16.06 1.56
N PRO A 104 1.63 16.90 1.37
CA PRO A 104 0.88 17.48 2.48
C PRO A 104 0.22 16.41 3.37
N VAL A 105 0.72 16.25 4.60
CA VAL A 105 0.24 15.20 5.54
C VAL A 105 -1.27 15.26 5.80
N ARG A 106 -1.87 16.46 5.80
CA ARG A 106 -3.32 16.65 5.99
C ARG A 106 -4.18 16.12 4.83
N ASN A 107 -3.56 15.82 3.69
CA ASN A 107 -4.21 15.27 2.51
C ASN A 107 -3.89 13.77 2.30
N LEU A 108 -3.22 13.15 3.28
CA LEU A 108 -2.95 11.72 3.28
C LEU A 108 -4.09 10.99 3.96
N ILE A 109 -4.51 9.88 3.36
CA ILE A 109 -5.50 8.96 3.90
C ILE A 109 -4.88 7.56 3.94
N GLY A 110 -4.98 6.89 5.08
CA GLY A 110 -4.73 5.46 5.21
C GLY A 110 -6.04 4.67 5.25
N SER A 111 -6.03 3.46 4.72
CA SER A 111 -7.10 2.51 4.95
C SER A 111 -6.55 1.09 5.08
N ASP A 112 -7.05 0.39 6.08
CA ASP A 112 -6.75 -1.02 6.31
C ASP A 112 -7.96 -1.72 6.91
N LEU A 113 -8.02 -3.03 6.85
CA LEU A 113 -9.11 -3.80 7.46
C LEU A 113 -9.11 -3.64 9.00
N ARG A 114 -7.94 -3.42 9.60
CA ARG A 114 -7.76 -3.47 11.06
C ARG A 114 -7.24 -2.15 11.62
N GLN A 115 -8.07 -1.49 12.44
CA GLN A 115 -7.67 -0.30 13.21
C GLN A 115 -6.40 -0.52 14.03
N GLY A 116 -6.23 -1.70 14.63
CA GLY A 116 -5.08 -2.00 15.49
C GLY A 116 -3.71 -1.84 14.81
N PHE A 117 -3.60 -2.03 13.49
CA PHE A 117 -2.32 -1.77 12.80
C PHE A 117 -2.02 -0.29 12.65
N TRP A 118 -3.05 0.52 12.43
CA TRP A 118 -2.89 1.98 12.39
C TRP A 118 -2.43 2.52 13.74
N ASP A 119 -3.04 2.05 14.83
CA ASP A 119 -2.67 2.43 16.19
C ASP A 119 -1.22 2.03 16.51
N LEU A 120 -0.83 0.82 16.12
CA LEU A 120 0.55 0.36 16.24
C LEU A 120 1.52 1.11 15.33
N GLY A 121 1.05 1.70 14.23
CA GLY A 121 1.82 2.65 13.42
C GLY A 121 2.20 3.91 14.23
N HIS A 122 1.27 4.47 14.99
CA HIS A 122 1.59 5.57 15.90
C HIS A 122 2.61 5.16 16.98
N GLU A 123 2.48 3.96 17.55
CA GLU A 123 3.44 3.42 18.51
C GLU A 123 4.83 3.23 17.88
N LEU A 124 4.90 2.59 16.69
CA LEU A 124 6.13 2.34 15.96
C LEU A 124 6.92 3.63 15.72
N PHE A 125 6.23 4.65 15.20
CA PHE A 125 6.85 5.91 14.81
C PHE A 125 6.87 6.95 15.94
N ARG A 126 6.44 6.59 17.16
CA ARG A 126 6.36 7.50 18.33
C ARG A 126 5.64 8.82 18.01
N THR A 127 4.52 8.72 17.31
CA THR A 127 3.69 9.86 16.92
C THR A 127 2.28 9.75 17.51
N THR A 128 1.50 10.82 17.36
CA THR A 128 0.09 10.90 17.74
C THR A 128 -0.71 11.42 16.54
N PRO A 129 -2.05 11.39 16.58
CA PRO A 129 -2.88 12.02 15.55
C PRO A 129 -2.58 13.52 15.37
N GLU A 130 -2.05 14.21 16.38
CA GLU A 130 -1.66 15.62 16.29
C GLU A 130 -0.33 15.80 15.55
N THR A 131 0.65 14.91 15.76
CA THR A 131 1.98 15.02 15.12
C THR A 131 2.04 14.35 13.75
N PHE A 132 1.12 13.42 13.46
CA PHE A 132 0.90 12.84 12.13
C PHE A 132 -0.59 12.85 11.78
N PRO A 133 -1.13 14.00 11.33
CA PRO A 133 -2.57 14.20 11.12
C PRO A 133 -3.06 13.69 9.76
N ALA A 134 -2.63 12.49 9.37
CA ALA A 134 -3.21 11.78 8.24
C ALA A 134 -4.58 11.20 8.65
N ALA A 135 -5.56 11.23 7.76
CA ALA A 135 -6.83 10.59 8.00
C ALA A 135 -6.72 9.07 7.91
N PHE A 136 -7.60 8.35 8.59
CA PHE A 136 -7.64 6.91 8.54
C PHE A 136 -9.07 6.38 8.59
N ALA A 137 -9.36 5.36 7.78
CA ALA A 137 -10.62 4.64 7.83
C ALA A 137 -10.36 3.12 7.84
N ALA A 138 -10.79 2.47 8.93
CA ALA A 138 -10.78 1.02 9.02
C ALA A 138 -12.01 0.42 8.33
N GLY A 139 -11.81 -0.56 7.45
CA GLY A 139 -12.93 -1.28 6.85
C GLY A 139 -12.54 -2.21 5.71
N ASP A 140 -13.49 -3.05 5.31
CA ASP A 140 -13.32 -3.97 4.20
C ASP A 140 -13.62 -3.28 2.87
N VAL A 141 -12.62 -3.13 2.01
CA VAL A 141 -12.77 -2.54 0.66
C VAL A 141 -13.70 -3.35 -0.25
N LEU A 142 -14.02 -4.59 0.09
CA LEU A 142 -15.01 -5.41 -0.61
C LEU A 142 -16.43 -5.21 -0.07
N ASP A 143 -16.60 -4.66 1.13
CA ASP A 143 -17.92 -4.32 1.67
C ASP A 143 -18.48 -3.06 0.96
N PRO A 144 -19.64 -3.13 0.29
CA PRO A 144 -20.24 -1.96 -0.36
C PRO A 144 -20.59 -0.81 0.61
N ALA A 145 -20.81 -1.08 1.90
CA ALA A 145 -21.01 -0.03 2.91
C ALA A 145 -19.73 0.80 3.14
N PHE A 146 -18.57 0.19 2.94
CA PHE A 146 -17.27 0.85 3.05
C PHE A 146 -16.75 1.38 1.72
N LEU A 147 -16.90 0.62 0.62
CA LEU A 147 -16.53 1.03 -0.73
C LEU A 147 -17.43 0.36 -1.78
N SER A 148 -18.30 1.17 -2.39
CA SER A 148 -19.23 0.76 -3.45
C SER A 148 -18.76 1.21 -4.83
N LEU A 149 -19.26 0.55 -5.87
CA LEU A 149 -19.09 0.91 -7.28
C LEU A 149 -20.07 2.00 -7.75
N SER A 150 -20.75 2.70 -6.83
CA SER A 150 -21.68 3.77 -7.21
C SER A 150 -20.96 4.88 -7.98
N SER A 151 -21.62 5.37 -9.03
CA SER A 151 -21.19 6.56 -9.78
C SER A 151 -21.87 7.84 -9.32
N ASP A 152 -22.67 7.76 -8.25
CA ASP A 152 -23.40 8.90 -7.71
C ASP A 152 -22.41 9.95 -7.18
N PRO A 153 -22.62 11.23 -7.50
CA PRO A 153 -21.80 12.30 -6.97
C PRO A 153 -21.78 12.28 -5.44
N VAL A 154 -20.60 12.45 -4.86
CA VAL A 154 -20.43 12.64 -3.42
C VAL A 154 -19.98 14.07 -3.14
N PRO A 155 -20.48 14.71 -2.06
CA PRO A 155 -19.99 16.02 -1.67
C PRO A 155 -18.52 15.94 -1.22
N PRO A 156 -17.79 17.08 -1.23
CA PRO A 156 -16.46 17.14 -0.64
C PRO A 156 -16.47 16.64 0.81
N VAL A 157 -15.51 15.79 1.16
CA VAL A 157 -15.44 15.17 2.49
C VAL A 157 -14.56 15.98 3.45
N ASP A 158 -14.99 16.08 4.70
CA ASP A 158 -14.10 16.44 5.81
C ASP A 158 -13.34 15.19 6.26
N LEU A 159 -12.04 15.14 5.93
CA LEU A 159 -11.16 14.02 6.26
C LEU A 159 -11.08 13.72 7.76
N GLY A 160 -11.33 14.70 8.64
CA GLY A 160 -11.35 14.49 10.09
C GLY A 160 -12.51 13.62 10.58
N SER A 161 -13.53 13.40 9.74
CA SER A 161 -14.73 12.61 10.05
C SER A 161 -14.87 11.35 9.19
N LEU A 162 -13.82 10.97 8.47
CA LEU A 162 -13.85 9.87 7.51
C LEU A 162 -14.09 8.51 8.21
N THR A 163 -15.18 7.84 7.87
CA THR A 163 -15.52 6.49 8.38
C THR A 163 -15.60 5.44 7.28
N SER A 164 -15.60 5.84 6.01
CA SER A 164 -15.83 4.98 4.85
C SER A 164 -15.21 5.59 3.60
N LEU A 165 -14.62 4.77 2.73
CA LEU A 165 -14.04 5.22 1.47
C LEU A 165 -15.11 5.65 0.44
N ASN A 166 -16.37 5.31 0.67
CA ASN A 166 -17.49 5.83 -0.13
C ASN A 166 -17.53 7.36 -0.19
N ALA A 167 -17.09 8.05 0.86
CA ALA A 167 -17.03 9.51 0.88
C ALA A 167 -15.92 10.10 0.00
N LEU A 168 -14.99 9.28 -0.51
CA LEU A 168 -13.84 9.70 -1.33
C LEU A 168 -14.02 9.46 -2.83
N ARG A 169 -15.19 8.94 -3.27
CA ARG A 169 -15.45 8.64 -4.69
C ARG A 169 -15.22 9.86 -5.57
N GLY A 170 -14.40 9.71 -6.61
CA GLY A 170 -14.09 10.77 -7.56
C GLY A 170 -13.23 11.93 -7.02
N GLN A 171 -12.57 11.79 -5.87
CA GLN A 171 -11.86 12.91 -5.21
C GLN A 171 -10.35 12.72 -5.12
N LEU A 172 -9.82 11.50 -5.29
CA LEU A 172 -8.39 11.22 -5.07
C LEU A 172 -7.55 11.56 -6.31
N SER A 173 -6.44 12.26 -6.09
CA SER A 173 -5.45 12.50 -7.16
C SER A 173 -4.51 11.33 -7.33
N ALA A 174 -4.22 10.62 -6.23
CA ALA A 174 -3.35 9.46 -6.24
C ALA A 174 -3.88 8.36 -5.32
N ILE A 175 -3.60 7.10 -5.67
CA ILE A 175 -3.85 5.94 -4.82
C ILE A 175 -2.59 5.08 -4.84
N HIS A 176 -2.12 4.69 -3.66
CA HIS A 176 -1.12 3.65 -3.48
C HIS A 176 -1.78 2.37 -2.98
N SER A 177 -1.33 1.22 -3.47
CA SER A 177 -1.78 -0.09 -2.99
C SER A 177 -0.65 -1.10 -3.16
N ALA A 178 0.02 -1.43 -2.05
CA ALA A 178 1.09 -2.42 -2.03
C ALA A 178 0.71 -3.68 -1.24
N SER A 179 1.05 -4.84 -1.80
CA SER A 179 0.79 -6.15 -1.20
C SER A 179 -0.70 -6.47 -0.93
N VAL A 180 -1.64 -5.92 -1.70
CA VAL A 180 -3.09 -6.16 -1.55
C VAL A 180 -3.67 -7.12 -2.60
N PHE A 181 -3.51 -6.83 -3.90
CA PHE A 181 -4.21 -7.57 -4.97
C PHE A 181 -3.99 -9.08 -4.94
N HIS A 182 -2.75 -9.52 -4.71
CA HIS A 182 -2.39 -10.95 -4.65
C HIS A 182 -3.04 -11.73 -3.49
N LEU A 183 -3.75 -11.08 -2.58
CA LEU A 183 -4.55 -11.75 -1.54
C LEU A 183 -5.83 -12.37 -2.09
N PHE A 184 -6.23 -12.02 -3.32
CA PHE A 184 -7.53 -12.35 -3.89
C PHE A 184 -7.40 -13.15 -5.19
N ASP A 185 -8.49 -13.82 -5.59
CA ASP A 185 -8.59 -14.41 -6.93
C ASP A 185 -8.77 -13.35 -8.02
N GLU A 186 -8.73 -13.77 -9.29
CA GLU A 186 -8.80 -12.88 -10.44
C GLU A 186 -10.07 -11.99 -10.45
N GLY A 187 -11.22 -12.57 -10.12
CA GLY A 187 -12.50 -11.86 -10.18
C GLY A 187 -12.56 -10.76 -9.13
N VAL A 188 -12.12 -11.06 -7.91
CA VAL A 188 -12.06 -10.10 -6.81
C VAL A 188 -10.96 -9.05 -7.05
N GLN A 189 -9.83 -9.40 -7.70
CA GLN A 189 -8.84 -8.42 -8.12
C GLN A 189 -9.40 -7.39 -9.11
N LEU A 190 -10.19 -7.85 -10.09
CA LEU A 190 -10.87 -6.97 -11.04
C LEU A 190 -11.94 -6.09 -10.35
N GLU A 191 -12.73 -6.65 -9.43
CA GLU A 191 -13.68 -5.87 -8.64
C GLU A 191 -12.98 -4.77 -7.84
N LEU A 192 -11.92 -5.12 -7.10
CA LEU A 192 -11.12 -4.18 -6.34
C LEU A 192 -10.54 -3.09 -7.23
N ALA A 193 -9.99 -3.44 -8.39
CA ALA A 193 -9.45 -2.48 -9.36
C ALA A 193 -10.53 -1.46 -9.80
N ARG A 194 -11.75 -1.92 -10.10
CA ARG A 194 -12.88 -1.03 -10.45
C ARG A 194 -13.29 -0.13 -9.30
N LYS A 195 -13.33 -0.65 -8.07
CA LYS A 195 -13.65 0.14 -6.87
C LYS A 195 -12.63 1.24 -6.63
N LEU A 196 -11.33 0.92 -6.71
CA LEU A 196 -10.26 1.90 -6.53
C LEU A 196 -10.23 2.92 -7.68
N ALA A 197 -10.48 2.50 -8.92
CA ALA A 197 -10.64 3.44 -10.04
C ALA A 197 -11.77 4.46 -9.81
N GLY A 198 -12.87 4.05 -9.17
CA GLY A 198 -13.98 4.93 -8.81
C GLY A 198 -13.64 6.01 -7.77
N LEU A 199 -12.53 5.85 -7.03
CA LEU A 199 -12.05 6.86 -6.08
C LEU A 199 -11.24 7.97 -6.76
N LEU A 200 -10.65 7.71 -7.93
CA LEU A 200 -9.84 8.70 -8.63
C LEU A 200 -10.70 9.84 -9.20
N VAL A 201 -10.21 11.07 -9.03
CA VAL A 201 -10.75 12.20 -9.77
C VAL A 201 -10.50 12.00 -11.27
N ARG A 202 -11.52 12.23 -12.10
CA ARG A 202 -11.44 12.07 -13.56
C ARG A 202 -10.70 13.25 -14.20
N ARG A 203 -9.38 13.29 -13.99
CA ARG A 203 -8.48 14.32 -14.49
C ARG A 203 -7.19 13.68 -15.00
N PRO A 204 -6.66 14.11 -16.15
CA PRO A 204 -5.36 13.67 -16.64
C PRO A 204 -4.27 13.79 -15.57
N GLY A 205 -3.42 12.77 -15.48
CA GLY A 205 -2.39 12.66 -14.44
C GLY A 205 -2.86 12.08 -13.10
N SER A 206 -4.16 11.86 -12.89
CA SER A 206 -4.59 11.09 -11.71
C SER A 206 -4.09 9.65 -11.83
N ILE A 207 -3.62 9.06 -10.73
CA ILE A 207 -2.78 7.86 -10.80
C ILE A 207 -3.09 6.86 -9.69
N ILE A 208 -3.06 5.57 -10.01
CA ILE A 208 -2.95 4.49 -9.03
C ILE A 208 -1.68 3.70 -9.27
N PHE A 209 -0.94 3.37 -8.21
CA PHE A 209 0.35 2.69 -8.31
C PHE A 209 0.62 1.81 -7.09
N GLY A 210 1.59 0.92 -7.22
CA GLY A 210 2.03 0.08 -6.11
C GLY A 210 2.78 -1.16 -6.57
N CYS A 211 2.77 -2.19 -5.73
CA CYS A 211 3.41 -3.45 -6.04
C CYS A 211 2.74 -4.65 -5.36
N HIS A 212 2.76 -5.83 -5.95
CA HIS A 212 2.24 -7.05 -5.32
C HIS A 212 2.82 -8.31 -5.98
N GLY A 213 2.51 -9.48 -5.41
CA GLY A 213 2.94 -10.78 -5.93
C GLY A 213 2.41 -11.04 -7.33
N ALA A 214 3.28 -11.52 -8.21
CA ALA A 214 3.02 -11.71 -9.62
C ALA A 214 3.82 -12.89 -10.18
N HIS A 215 3.65 -13.14 -11.47
CA HIS A 215 4.33 -14.22 -12.17
C HIS A 215 4.47 -13.87 -13.67
N PRO A 216 5.51 -14.34 -14.39
CA PRO A 216 5.66 -14.08 -15.83
C PRO A 216 4.45 -14.50 -16.67
N THR A 217 3.73 -15.52 -16.23
CA THR A 217 2.49 -16.00 -16.84
C THR A 217 1.33 -15.83 -15.88
N LYS A 218 0.21 -15.29 -16.37
CA LYS A 218 -1.05 -15.15 -15.61
C LYS A 218 -1.55 -16.52 -15.13
N GLY A 219 -1.99 -16.61 -13.88
CA GLY A 219 -2.66 -17.79 -13.37
C GLY A 219 -2.43 -18.04 -11.88
N PRO A 220 -2.95 -19.15 -11.35
CA PRO A 220 -2.72 -19.55 -9.97
C PRO A 220 -1.27 -20.01 -9.80
N VAL A 221 -0.62 -19.51 -8.74
CA VAL A 221 0.71 -19.90 -8.29
C VAL A 221 0.59 -20.45 -6.87
N LEU A 222 1.40 -21.47 -6.57
CA LEU A 222 1.43 -22.03 -5.22
C LEU A 222 2.06 -21.02 -4.25
N GLY A 223 1.27 -20.55 -3.31
CA GLY A 223 1.69 -19.63 -2.24
C GLY A 223 2.15 -20.36 -0.98
N VAL A 224 2.22 -19.61 0.12
CA VAL A 224 2.60 -20.14 1.44
C VAL A 224 1.52 -21.09 1.96
N ASN A 225 1.92 -22.16 2.63
CA ASN A 225 1.04 -23.16 3.24
C ASN A 225 0.05 -23.83 2.25
N GLY A 226 0.43 -23.94 0.98
CA GLY A 226 -0.38 -24.61 -0.05
C GLY A 226 -1.59 -23.81 -0.55
N ARG A 227 -1.74 -22.55 -0.12
CA ARG A 227 -2.79 -21.67 -0.66
C ARG A 227 -2.44 -21.24 -2.08
N GLN A 228 -3.42 -21.20 -2.97
CA GLN A 228 -3.23 -20.64 -4.30
C GLN A 228 -3.32 -19.12 -4.25
N MET A 229 -2.41 -18.47 -4.97
CA MET A 229 -2.37 -17.02 -5.16
C MET A 229 -2.53 -16.75 -6.65
N PHE A 230 -3.52 -15.95 -7.03
CA PHE A 230 -3.69 -15.58 -8.43
C PHE A 230 -2.72 -14.45 -8.80
N CYS A 231 -1.86 -14.72 -9.78
CA CYS A 231 -0.83 -13.79 -10.22
C CYS A 231 -1.14 -13.27 -11.63
N HIS A 232 -1.07 -11.96 -11.81
CA HIS A 232 -1.01 -11.35 -13.14
C HIS A 232 0.43 -11.34 -13.68
N SER A 233 0.56 -11.54 -14.98
CA SER A 233 1.74 -11.08 -15.74
C SER A 233 1.63 -9.57 -16.03
N PRO A 234 2.73 -8.87 -16.37
CA PRO A 234 2.69 -7.47 -16.82
C PRO A 234 1.67 -7.22 -17.93
N GLU A 235 1.56 -8.13 -18.89
CA GLU A 235 0.59 -8.03 -20.00
C GLU A 235 -0.86 -8.15 -19.49
N SER A 236 -1.15 -9.16 -18.68
CA SER A 236 -2.51 -9.34 -18.16
C SER A 236 -2.92 -8.22 -17.20
N TRP A 237 -1.97 -7.68 -16.43
CA TRP A 237 -2.21 -6.52 -15.56
C TRP A 237 -2.56 -5.29 -16.40
N ARG A 238 -1.81 -5.04 -17.47
CA ARG A 238 -2.11 -3.97 -18.43
C ARG A 238 -3.50 -4.13 -19.04
N ASN A 239 -3.85 -5.31 -19.54
CA ASN A 239 -5.14 -5.55 -20.20
C ASN A 239 -6.34 -5.36 -19.26
N MET A 240 -6.18 -5.71 -17.97
CA MET A 240 -7.20 -5.47 -16.96
C MET A 240 -7.47 -3.96 -16.79
N TRP A 241 -6.42 -3.17 -16.61
CA TRP A 241 -6.55 -1.72 -16.41
C TRP A 241 -6.97 -0.97 -17.68
N ASP A 242 -6.32 -1.26 -18.82
CA ASP A 242 -6.58 -0.66 -20.13
C ASP A 242 -7.47 -1.55 -21.01
N GLY A 243 -8.76 -1.62 -20.65
CA GLY A 243 -9.77 -2.38 -21.38
C GLY A 243 -10.94 -2.87 -20.53
N GLU A 244 -10.69 -3.32 -19.29
CA GLU A 244 -11.75 -3.85 -18.41
C GLU A 244 -12.15 -2.91 -17.28
N VAL A 245 -11.19 -2.16 -16.73
CA VAL A 245 -11.43 -1.13 -15.70
C VAL A 245 -11.67 0.23 -16.35
N PHE A 246 -10.77 0.65 -17.23
CA PHE A 246 -10.91 1.88 -18.00
C PHE A 246 -11.15 1.58 -19.49
N PRO A 247 -11.79 2.50 -20.24
CA PRO A 247 -11.86 2.40 -21.69
C PRO A 247 -10.47 2.29 -22.31
N ARG A 248 -10.33 1.44 -23.32
CA ARG A 248 -9.05 1.24 -24.00
C ARG A 248 -8.48 2.56 -24.54
N GLY A 249 -7.23 2.84 -24.23
CA GLY A 249 -6.50 4.05 -24.62
C GLY A 249 -6.75 5.27 -23.74
N SER A 250 -7.47 5.14 -22.61
CA SER A 250 -7.71 6.25 -21.67
C SER A 250 -6.73 6.29 -20.49
N VAL A 251 -5.87 5.28 -20.36
CA VAL A 251 -4.84 5.21 -19.32
C VAL A 251 -3.50 4.78 -19.90
N GLU A 252 -2.43 5.26 -19.31
CA GLU A 252 -1.08 4.75 -19.49
C GLU A 252 -0.78 3.75 -18.37
N VAL A 253 -0.52 2.48 -18.72
CA VAL A 253 -0.10 1.45 -17.76
C VAL A 253 1.37 1.14 -17.93
N SER A 254 2.16 1.41 -16.89
CA SER A 254 3.56 1.04 -16.78
C SER A 254 3.72 -0.06 -15.75
N SER A 255 4.43 -1.14 -16.09
CA SER A 255 4.58 -2.29 -15.19
C SER A 255 5.84 -3.10 -15.49
N HIS A 256 6.52 -3.58 -14.47
CA HIS A 256 7.61 -4.55 -14.62
C HIS A 256 7.63 -5.53 -13.46
N ILE A 257 8.22 -6.71 -13.67
CA ILE A 257 8.41 -7.72 -12.63
C ILE A 257 9.88 -7.82 -12.22
N VAL A 258 10.11 -8.14 -10.95
CA VAL A 258 11.42 -8.48 -10.39
C VAL A 258 11.33 -9.86 -9.78
N ASN A 259 12.27 -10.75 -10.13
CA ASN A 259 12.36 -12.06 -9.48
C ASN A 259 12.83 -11.87 -8.03
N ALA A 260 11.99 -12.25 -7.08
CA ALA A 260 12.28 -12.18 -5.65
C ALA A 260 12.84 -13.51 -5.11
N GLY A 261 13.07 -14.49 -5.99
CA GLY A 261 13.53 -15.83 -5.67
C GLY A 261 12.43 -16.69 -5.07
N LYS A 262 12.85 -17.74 -4.38
CA LYS A 262 12.00 -18.79 -3.82
C LYS A 262 11.57 -18.45 -2.39
N ILE A 263 10.80 -17.38 -2.23
CA ILE A 263 10.42 -16.85 -0.89
C ILE A 263 9.08 -17.37 -0.36
N LEU A 264 8.32 -18.09 -1.19
CA LEU A 264 7.04 -18.70 -0.83
C LEU A 264 7.14 -20.21 -0.64
N ASN A 265 7.97 -20.88 -1.46
CA ASN A 265 8.27 -22.31 -1.41
C ASN A 265 9.57 -22.62 -2.17
N ASP A 266 10.11 -23.83 -2.03
CA ASP A 266 11.41 -24.23 -2.60
C ASP A 266 11.39 -24.57 -4.09
N THR A 267 10.20 -24.62 -4.70
CA THR A 267 10.02 -25.13 -6.07
C THR A 267 9.65 -24.06 -7.09
N THR A 268 9.13 -22.92 -6.64
CA THR A 268 8.51 -21.89 -7.48
C THR A 268 9.14 -20.54 -7.24
N ASP A 269 9.67 -19.92 -8.30
CA ASP A 269 10.14 -18.55 -8.25
C ASP A 269 8.96 -17.60 -8.06
N PHE A 270 9.09 -16.69 -7.10
CA PHE A 270 8.11 -15.65 -6.84
C PHE A 270 8.60 -14.33 -7.44
N TYR A 271 7.68 -13.59 -8.05
CA TYR A 271 7.97 -12.31 -8.66
C TYR A 271 7.16 -11.21 -7.98
N MET A 272 7.76 -10.04 -7.87
CA MET A 272 7.06 -8.81 -7.48
C MET A 272 6.77 -8.00 -8.73
N LEU A 273 5.51 -7.65 -8.95
CA LEU A 273 5.11 -6.68 -9.97
C LEU A 273 5.12 -5.28 -9.35
N PHE A 274 5.80 -4.35 -9.99
CA PHE A 274 5.73 -2.91 -9.72
C PHE A 274 4.98 -2.25 -10.88
N TRP A 275 4.02 -1.39 -10.56
CA TRP A 275 3.09 -0.90 -11.57
C TRP A 275 2.52 0.48 -11.24
N ALA A 276 2.08 1.18 -12.28
CA ALA A 276 1.29 2.39 -12.20
C ALA A 276 0.31 2.48 -13.39
N VAL A 277 -0.84 3.08 -13.12
CA VAL A 277 -1.91 3.33 -14.08
C VAL A 277 -2.28 4.80 -13.95
N LYS A 278 -2.02 5.58 -14.99
CA LYS A 278 -2.19 7.03 -15.00
C LYS A 278 -3.23 7.43 -16.04
N LEU A 279 -4.20 8.26 -15.67
CA LEU A 279 -5.23 8.78 -16.58
C LEU A 279 -4.59 9.72 -17.61
N LEU A 280 -5.00 9.57 -18.87
CA LEU A 280 -4.60 10.39 -20.02
C LEU A 280 -5.50 11.61 -20.22
#